data_AF-A0A914TVQ6-F1
#
_entry.id   AF-A0A914TVQ6-F1
#
_cell.length_a   1.000
_cell.length_b   1.000
_cell.length_c   1.000
_cell.angle_alpha   90.00
_cell.angle_beta   90.00
_cell.angle_gamma   90.00
#
_symmetry.space_group_name_H-M   'P 1'
#
loop_
_entity.id
_entity.type
_entity.pdbx_description
1 polymer ?
#
loop_
_entity_poly.entity_id
_entity_poly.type
_entity_poly.pdbx_seq_one_letter_code
_entity_poly.pdbx_strand_id
1 'polypeptide(L)' 'MAEMKFNQTFETLVGISNFASKTRFHGNFLCKVKAEGKIILSYGTPKKSNPLESIPLPVPFRRRHYTFTYRV' A
#
# COMPACT_ATOMS: atom_id res chain seq x y z
N MET A 1 -14.80 -8.88 -10.82
CA MET A 1 -15.82 -8.57 -9.77
C MET A 1 -15.25 -8.26 -8.38
N ALA A 2 -13.94 -8.43 -8.11
CA ALA A 2 -13.36 -8.09 -6.79
C ALA A 2 -13.37 -6.58 -6.50
N GLU A 3 -12.96 -5.75 -7.45
CA GLU A 3 -12.89 -4.29 -7.26
C GLU A 3 -14.25 -3.68 -6.93
N MET A 4 -15.29 -4.11 -7.65
CA MET A 4 -16.68 -3.70 -7.40
C MET A 4 -17.20 -4.21 -6.04
N LYS A 5 -16.88 -5.45 -5.66
CA LYS A 5 -17.34 -6.05 -4.41
C LYS A 5 -16.74 -5.40 -3.17
N PHE A 6 -15.47 -4.99 -3.25
CA PHE A 6 -14.75 -4.36 -2.15
C PHE A 6 -14.69 -2.83 -2.26
N ASN A 7 -15.26 -2.25 -3.32
CA ASN A 7 -15.19 -0.83 -3.65
C ASN A 7 -13.75 -0.28 -3.53
N GLN A 8 -12.79 -1.05 -4.03
CA GLN A 8 -11.35 -0.83 -3.85
C GLN A 8 -10.58 -1.33 -5.07
N THR A 9 -9.50 -0.64 -5.45
CA THR A 9 -8.60 -1.08 -6.52
C THR A 9 -7.58 -2.09 -5.99
N PHE A 10 -7.19 -3.05 -6.82
CA PHE A 10 -6.26 -4.11 -6.46
C PHE A 10 -5.12 -4.26 -7.46
N GLU A 11 -3.94 -4.58 -6.94
CA GLU A 11 -2.80 -5.04 -7.72
C GLU A 11 -2.57 -6.53 -7.43
N THR A 12 -2.26 -7.29 -8.47
CA THR A 12 -2.04 -8.74 -8.37
C THR A 12 -0.73 -9.13 -9.05
N LEU A 13 0.09 -9.89 -8.33
CA LEU A 13 1.36 -10.44 -8.79
C LEU A 13 1.29 -11.96 -8.77
N VAL A 14 1.75 -12.60 -9.84
CA VAL A 14 1.81 -14.06 -9.97
C VAL A 14 3.25 -14.47 -10.22
N GLY A 15 3.78 -15.32 -9.34
CA GLY A 15 5.12 -15.89 -9.45
C GLY A 15 5.06 -17.41 -9.63
N ILE A 16 6.00 -17.96 -10.39
CA ILE A 16 6.19 -19.42 -10.52
C ILE A 16 6.88 -19.97 -9.26
N SER A 17 7.75 -19.17 -8.65
CA SER A 17 8.49 -19.52 -7.43
C SER A 17 8.08 -18.65 -6.24
N ASN A 18 8.58 -19.00 -5.05
CA ASN A 18 8.38 -18.21 -3.84
C ASN A 18 9.09 -16.86 -3.94
N PHE A 19 8.37 -15.80 -3.59
CA PHE A 19 8.91 -14.44 -3.47
C PHE A 19 8.56 -13.82 -2.11
N ALA A 20 9.44 -12.98 -1.59
CA ALA A 20 9.17 -12.12 -0.45
C ALA A 20 8.48 -10.83 -0.92
N SER A 21 7.55 -10.29 -0.14
CA SER A 21 6.81 -9.08 -0.50
C SER A 21 6.67 -8.15 0.69
N LYS A 22 7.05 -6.88 0.52
CA LYS A 22 6.76 -5.78 1.44
C LYS A 22 5.98 -4.72 0.66
N THR A 23 4.66 -4.75 0.77
CA THR A 23 3.77 -3.83 0.05
C THR A 23 3.12 -2.86 1.03
N ARG A 24 2.86 -1.64 0.58
CA ARG A 24 1.99 -0.69 1.29
C ARG A 24 0.57 -0.95 0.80
N PHE A 25 -0.18 -1.76 1.53
CA PHE A 25 -1.54 -2.16 1.17
C PHE A 25 -2.58 -1.32 1.91
N HIS A 26 -3.77 -1.19 1.32
CA HIS A 26 -4.89 -0.47 1.92
C HIS A 26 -5.63 -1.33 2.95
N GLY A 27 -5.66 -0.88 4.21
CA GLY A 27 -6.42 -1.54 5.28
C GLY A 27 -5.98 -3.00 5.50
N ASN A 28 -6.93 -3.93 5.40
CA ASN A 28 -6.70 -5.37 5.57
C ASN A 28 -6.77 -6.15 4.24
N PHE A 29 -6.62 -5.46 3.10
CA PHE A 29 -6.71 -6.08 1.78
C PHE A 29 -5.34 -6.60 1.33
N LEU A 30 -4.90 -7.71 1.92
CA LEU A 30 -3.69 -8.44 1.53
C LEU A 30 -4.00 -9.93 1.51
N CYS A 31 -3.72 -10.61 0.40
CA CYS A 31 -3.91 -12.04 0.26
C CYS A 31 -2.73 -12.65 -0.51
N LYS A 32 -2.05 -13.63 0.10
CA LYS A 32 -0.99 -14.41 -0.55
C LYS A 32 -1.32 -15.89 -0.44
N VAL A 33 -1.49 -16.55 -1.58
CA VAL A 33 -1.88 -17.95 -1.67
C VAL A 33 -1.03 -18.70 -2.67
N LYS A 34 -0.90 -20.01 -2.49
CA LYS A 34 -0.31 -20.92 -3.47
C LYS A 34 -1.44 -21.69 -4.16
N ALA A 35 -1.55 -21.56 -5.47
CA ALA A 35 -2.54 -22.25 -6.28
C ALA A 35 -1.89 -22.73 -7.57
N GLU A 36 -2.16 -23.99 -7.97
CA GLU A 36 -1.66 -24.58 -9.22
C GLU A 36 -0.13 -24.42 -9.42
N GLY A 37 0.64 -24.61 -8.35
CA GLY A 37 2.10 -24.45 -8.39
C GLY A 37 2.61 -23.00 -8.48
N LYS A 38 1.71 -22.01 -8.56
CA LYS A 38 2.03 -20.58 -8.60
C LYS A 38 1.79 -19.94 -7.24
N ILE A 39 2.53 -18.89 -6.95
CA ILE A 39 2.30 -18.00 -5.81
C ILE A 39 1.57 -16.77 -6.33
N ILE A 40 0.38 -16.52 -5.80
CA ILE A 40 -0.47 -15.39 -6.15
C ILE A 40 -0.48 -14.46 -4.95
N LEU A 41 -0.09 -13.20 -5.16
CA LEU A 41 -0.23 -12.11 -4.19
C LEU A 41 -1.20 -11.10 -4.77
N SER A 42 -2.27 -10.80 -4.05
CA SER A 42 -3.20 -9.73 -4.37
C SER A 42 -3.29 -8.76 -3.19
N TYR A 43 -3.20 -7.46 -3.45
CA TYR A 43 -3.33 -6.44 -2.41
C TYR A 43 -4.14 -5.24 -2.90
N GLY A 44 -4.87 -4.61 -1.98
CA GLY A 44 -5.57 -3.37 -2.24
C GLY A 44 -4.57 -2.23 -2.42
N THR A 45 -4.57 -1.59 -3.59
CA THR A 45 -3.70 -0.46 -3.88
C THR A 45 -4.12 0.73 -3.02
N PRO A 46 -3.20 1.47 -2.40
CA PRO A 46 -3.53 2.72 -1.72
C PRO A 46 -4.24 3.67 -2.70
N LYS A 47 -5.35 4.29 -2.27
CA LYS A 47 -5.96 5.34 -3.08
C LYS A 47 -4.92 6.42 -3.32
N LYS A 48 -4.74 6.82 -4.58
CA LYS A 48 -3.91 7.99 -4.91
C LYS A 48 -4.53 9.17 -4.17
N SER A 49 -3.78 9.79 -3.25
CA SER A 49 -4.21 11.06 -2.68
C SER A 49 -4.34 12.02 -3.86
N ASN A 50 -5.54 12.56 -4.09
CA ASN A 50 -5.70 13.64 -5.05
C ASN A 50 -4.71 14.74 -4.65
N PRO A 51 -3.82 15.21 -5.54
CA PRO A 51 -2.86 16.26 -5.21
C PRO A 51 -3.54 17.51 -4.64
N LEU A 52 -4.80 17.74 -5.02
CA LEU A 52 -5.64 18.86 -4.58
C LEU A 52 -6.14 18.73 -3.14
N GLU A 53 -6.20 17.53 -2.59
CA GLU A 53 -6.56 17.27 -1.18
C GLU A 53 -5.33 17.38 -0.26
N SER A 54 -4.14 17.36 -0.84
CA SER A 54 -2.85 17.54 -0.17
C SER A 54 -2.29 18.96 -0.24
N ILE A 55 -3.07 19.95 -0.71
CA ILE A 55 -2.70 21.35 -0.54
C ILE A 55 -3.16 21.73 0.87
N PRO A 56 -2.27 21.76 1.89
CA PRO A 56 -2.67 22.36 3.15
C PRO A 56 -3.08 23.81 2.85
N LEU A 57 -4.25 24.23 3.34
CA LEU A 57 -4.50 25.65 3.61
C LEU A 57 -3.21 26.22 4.24
N PRO A 58 -2.80 27.46 3.93
CA PRO A 58 -1.52 28.00 4.38
C PRO A 58 -1.44 27.94 5.91
N VAL A 59 -0.85 26.86 6.42
CA VAL A 59 -0.61 26.67 7.86
C VAL A 59 0.64 27.45 8.20
N PRO A 60 0.62 28.33 9.21
CA PRO A 60 1.79 29.11 9.58
C PRO A 60 2.94 28.15 9.92
N PHE A 61 4.04 28.31 9.20
CA PHE A 61 5.22 27.46 9.24
C PHE A 61 5.91 27.52 10.61
N ARG A 62 5.57 26.60 11.51
CA ARG A 62 6.22 26.46 12.82
C ARG A 62 7.30 25.38 12.73
N ARG A 63 8.57 25.80 12.56
CA ARG A 63 9.73 24.90 12.58
C ARG A 63 9.78 24.12 13.89
N ARG A 64 9.56 22.80 13.85
CA ARG A 64 9.98 21.88 14.92
C ARG A 64 11.19 21.10 14.44
N HIS A 65 12.31 21.30 15.10
CA HIS A 65 13.52 20.49 14.95
C HIS A 65 13.21 19.08 15.46
N TYR A 66 13.43 18.05 14.65
CA TYR A 66 13.39 16.65 15.07
C TYR A 66 14.79 16.05 14.89
N THR A 67 15.43 15.71 16.00
CA THR A 67 16.70 14.99 16.03
C THR A 67 16.42 13.50 15.82
N PHE A 68 16.98 12.91 14.76
CA PHE A 68 16.80 11.50 14.44
C PHE A 68 17.89 10.68 15.14
N THR A 69 17.55 9.97 16.22
CA THR A 69 18.47 9.00 16.84
C THR A 69 18.23 7.61 16.25
N TYR A 70 19.20 7.10 15.48
CA TYR A 70 19.27 5.69 15.12
C TYR A 70 19.83 4.90 16.32
N ARG A 71 19.09 3.89 16.81
CA ARG A 71 19.63 2.86 17.72
C ARG A 71 20.13 1.69 16.87
N VAL A 72 21.41 1.38 17.05
CA VAL A 72 22.11 0.18 16.54
C VAL A 72 21.79 -1.00 17.44
#